data_AF-A0A938X1X5-F1
#
_entry.id   AF-A0A938X1X5-F1
#
_cell.length_a   1.000
_cell.length_b   1.000
_cell.length_c   1.000
_cell.angle_alpha   90.00
_cell.angle_beta   90.00
_cell.angle_gamma   90.00
#
_symmetry.space_group_name_H-M   'P 1'
#
loop_
_entity.id
_entity.type
_entity.pdbx_description
1 polymer ?
#
loop_
_entity_poly.entity_id
_entity_poly.type
_entity_poly.pdbx_seq_one_letter_code
_entity_poly.pdbx_strand_id
1 'polypeptide(L)'
;MKKETYVYPSTGARMKAEYKIFIVAFVFIVIADSIGQIQVPLGPGTLILFPIFYSLIMGVLAGPEVLKIFNRKEVKAAAELPAGICVAFGLVTGALCALSGAGGPILVMPLLVVFGVPVKTAVGVALFNSIFIAVPSCIGYSLQCDPAEMAVLLAVSMISHGIGVWAGSRNTSFLKPEALKKGVAVFSVLLAVFKLITG
;
A
#
# COMPACT_ATOMS: atom_id res chain seq x y z
N MET A 1 -23.10 -15.58 -20.89
CA MET A 1 -22.09 -16.45 -20.24
C MET A 1 -22.52 -16.65 -18.78
N LYS A 2 -22.91 -17.86 -18.36
CA LYS A 2 -23.30 -18.14 -16.96
C LYS A 2 -22.09 -17.98 -16.03
N LYS A 3 -22.21 -17.20 -14.96
CA LYS A 3 -21.20 -17.12 -13.88
C LYS A 3 -21.25 -18.44 -13.09
N GLU A 4 -20.30 -19.33 -13.31
CA GLU A 4 -20.05 -20.44 -12.37
C GLU A 4 -19.53 -19.83 -11.06
N THR A 5 -20.24 -20.05 -9.97
CA THR A 5 -19.87 -19.64 -8.60
C THR A 5 -19.15 -20.82 -7.97
N TYR A 6 -17.86 -20.70 -7.61
CA TYR A 6 -17.08 -21.79 -7.01
C TYR A 6 -17.35 -21.89 -5.50
N VAL A 7 -18.54 -22.41 -5.15
CA VAL A 7 -18.88 -22.69 -3.76
C VAL A 7 -18.13 -23.96 -3.32
N TYR A 8 -17.03 -23.77 -2.57
CA TYR A 8 -16.29 -24.89 -1.99
C TYR A 8 -17.10 -25.53 -0.85
N PRO A 9 -17.24 -26.87 -0.83
CA PRO A 9 -17.98 -27.56 0.22
C PRO A 9 -17.26 -27.55 1.58
N SER A 10 -15.96 -27.24 1.62
CA SER A 10 -15.17 -27.10 2.85
C SER A 10 -13.86 -26.34 2.62
N THR A 11 -13.26 -25.80 3.67
CA THR A 11 -11.93 -25.15 3.65
C THR A 11 -10.83 -26.08 3.11
N GLY A 12 -10.93 -27.38 3.39
CA GLY A 12 -10.00 -28.39 2.87
C GLY A 12 -10.13 -28.61 1.36
N ALA A 13 -11.36 -28.59 0.83
CA ALA A 13 -11.60 -28.67 -0.62
C ALA A 13 -11.05 -27.43 -1.34
N ARG A 14 -11.13 -26.27 -0.71
CA ARG A 14 -10.56 -25.02 -1.21
C ARG A 14 -9.04 -25.03 -1.23
N MET A 15 -8.40 -25.43 -0.12
CA MET A 15 -6.94 -25.60 -0.08
C MET A 15 -6.46 -26.57 -1.17
N LYS A 16 -7.17 -27.69 -1.39
CA LYS A 16 -6.79 -28.68 -2.40
C LYS A 16 -6.98 -28.17 -3.84
N ALA A 17 -7.90 -27.23 -4.07
CA ALA A 17 -8.12 -26.61 -5.38
C ALA A 17 -7.12 -25.47 -5.67
N GLU A 18 -6.72 -24.71 -4.65
CA GLU A 18 -5.89 -23.51 -4.78
C GLU A 18 -4.40 -23.76 -4.44
N TYR A 19 -4.02 -24.95 -3.95
CA TYR A 19 -2.66 -25.23 -3.44
C TYR A 19 -1.56 -24.87 -4.45
N LYS A 20 -1.80 -25.12 -5.74
CA LYS A 20 -0.85 -24.82 -6.81
C LYS A 20 -0.60 -23.31 -6.93
N ILE A 21 -1.62 -22.49 -6.76
CA ILE A 21 -1.48 -21.02 -6.77
C ILE A 21 -0.73 -20.55 -5.54
N PHE A 22 -1.03 -21.10 -4.35
CA PHE A 22 -0.32 -20.74 -3.14
C PHE A 22 1.17 -21.11 -3.20
N ILE A 23 1.51 -22.30 -3.69
CA ILE A 23 2.90 -22.74 -3.84
C ILE A 23 3.64 -21.86 -4.84
N VAL A 24 3.04 -21.58 -6.00
CA VAL A 24 3.71 -20.76 -7.03
C VAL A 24 3.83 -19.30 -6.57
N ALA A 25 2.81 -18.74 -5.91
CA ALA A 25 2.89 -17.41 -5.31
C ALA A 25 3.97 -17.33 -4.22
N PHE A 26 4.07 -18.36 -3.37
CA PHE A 26 5.13 -18.46 -2.37
C PHE A 26 6.51 -18.51 -3.02
N VAL A 27 6.69 -19.29 -4.08
CA VAL A 27 7.94 -19.34 -4.85
C VAL A 27 8.27 -17.98 -5.47
N PHE A 28 7.30 -17.27 -6.05
CA PHE A 28 7.52 -15.92 -6.58
C PHE A 28 7.88 -14.91 -5.51
N ILE A 29 7.28 -15.00 -4.32
CA ILE A 29 7.63 -14.15 -3.18
C ILE A 29 9.06 -14.44 -2.75
N VAL A 30 9.44 -15.71 -2.60
CA VAL A 30 10.81 -16.10 -2.22
C VAL A 30 11.83 -15.62 -3.26
N ILE A 31 11.55 -15.78 -4.55
CA ILE A 31 12.42 -15.29 -5.63
C ILE A 31 12.52 -13.77 -5.57
N ALA A 32 11.40 -13.07 -5.45
CA ALA A 32 11.36 -11.62 -5.42
C ALA A 32 12.07 -11.03 -4.18
N ASP A 33 11.90 -11.66 -3.01
CA ASP A 33 12.61 -11.29 -1.78
C ASP A 33 14.11 -11.60 -1.87
N SER A 34 14.48 -12.69 -2.53
CA SER A 34 15.89 -13.04 -2.77
C SER A 34 16.58 -12.06 -3.72
N ILE A 35 15.85 -11.51 -4.70
CA ILE A 35 16.32 -10.40 -5.54
C ILE A 35 16.44 -9.13 -4.70
N GLY A 36 15.48 -8.92 -3.80
CA GLY A 36 15.43 -7.77 -2.94
C GLY A 36 15.05 -6.49 -3.69
N GLN A 37 15.41 -5.37 -3.10
CA GLN A 37 15.11 -4.04 -3.65
C GLN A 37 16.15 -3.64 -4.70
N ILE A 38 15.69 -3.42 -5.94
CA ILE A 38 16.54 -2.94 -7.02
C ILE A 38 16.48 -1.43 -7.02
N GLN A 39 17.64 -0.79 -6.95
CA GLN A 39 17.78 0.66 -6.88
C GLN A 39 18.46 1.14 -8.15
N VAL A 40 17.69 1.77 -9.03
CA VAL A 40 18.22 2.34 -10.28
C VAL A 40 18.34 3.85 -10.10
N PRO A 41 19.55 4.42 -10.12
CA PRO A 41 19.72 5.87 -10.07
C PRO A 41 19.16 6.51 -11.35
N LEU A 42 18.15 7.36 -11.22
CA LEU A 42 17.54 8.14 -12.29
C LEU A 42 17.78 9.62 -12.01
N GLY A 43 18.88 10.15 -12.55
CA GLY A 43 19.26 11.55 -12.39
C GLY A 43 19.43 11.92 -10.91
N PRO A 44 18.69 12.93 -10.37
CA PRO A 44 18.82 13.33 -8.97
C PRO A 44 18.12 12.39 -7.98
N GLY A 45 17.40 11.36 -8.44
CA GLY A 45 16.64 10.42 -7.63
C GLY A 45 17.00 8.96 -7.87
N THR A 46 16.38 8.05 -7.14
CA THR A 46 16.56 6.60 -7.31
C THR A 46 15.19 5.95 -7.47
N LEU A 47 14.99 5.25 -8.57
CA LEU A 47 13.84 4.38 -8.74
C LEU A 47 14.09 3.10 -7.93
N ILE A 48 13.28 2.90 -6.90
CA ILE A 48 13.34 1.70 -6.07
C ILE A 48 12.22 0.77 -6.52
N LEU A 49 12.60 -0.34 -7.14
CA LEU A 49 11.67 -1.39 -7.47
C LEU A 49 11.64 -2.36 -6.27
N PHE A 50 10.44 -2.62 -5.75
CA PHE A 50 10.27 -3.47 -4.58
C PHE A 50 9.97 -4.91 -5.00
N PRO A 51 10.37 -5.92 -4.19
CA PRO A 51 10.03 -7.33 -4.38
C PRO A 51 8.58 -7.57 -4.83
N ILE A 52 7.63 -6.87 -4.20
CA ILE A 52 6.20 -6.99 -4.50
C ILE A 52 5.84 -6.62 -5.94
N PHE A 53 6.57 -5.70 -6.59
CA PHE A 53 6.31 -5.32 -7.98
C PHE A 53 6.71 -6.44 -8.94
N TYR A 54 7.89 -7.04 -8.77
CA TYR A 54 8.27 -8.15 -9.65
C TYR A 54 7.47 -9.41 -9.35
N SER A 55 7.07 -9.67 -8.10
CA SER A 55 6.17 -10.79 -7.80
C SER A 55 4.81 -10.61 -8.47
N LEU A 56 4.30 -9.37 -8.55
CA LEU A 56 3.07 -9.04 -9.27
C LEU A 56 3.25 -9.28 -10.77
N ILE A 57 4.36 -8.79 -11.36
CA ILE A 57 4.67 -8.99 -12.78
C ILE A 57 4.81 -10.49 -13.09
N MET A 58 5.55 -11.25 -12.27
CA MET A 58 5.67 -12.70 -12.40
C MET A 58 4.32 -13.41 -12.25
N GLY A 59 3.45 -12.94 -11.35
CA GLY A 59 2.09 -13.44 -11.20
C GLY A 59 1.22 -13.21 -12.45
N VAL A 60 1.31 -12.03 -13.07
CA VAL A 60 0.63 -11.71 -14.34
C VAL A 60 1.18 -12.56 -15.49
N LEU A 61 2.50 -12.69 -15.59
CA LEU A 61 3.17 -13.51 -16.60
C LEU A 61 2.82 -15.00 -16.43
N ALA A 62 2.68 -15.50 -15.21
CA ALA A 62 2.23 -16.87 -14.94
C ALA A 62 0.75 -17.10 -15.28
N GLY A 63 0.01 -16.05 -15.58
CA GLY A 63 -1.41 -16.10 -15.92
C GLY A 63 -1.72 -16.88 -17.21
N PRO A 64 -3.01 -17.24 -17.39
CA PRO A 64 -3.50 -18.02 -18.53
C PRO A 64 -3.34 -17.33 -19.89
N GLU A 65 -3.10 -16.02 -19.90
CA GLU A 65 -2.97 -15.21 -21.11
C GLU A 65 -1.53 -15.13 -21.61
N VAL A 66 -0.54 -15.40 -20.74
CA VAL A 66 0.87 -15.27 -21.07
C VAL A 66 1.57 -16.63 -21.04
N LEU A 67 1.97 -17.13 -19.87
CA LEU A 67 2.72 -18.39 -19.76
C LEU A 67 1.85 -19.63 -19.52
N LYS A 68 0.54 -19.47 -19.27
CA LYS A 68 -0.42 -20.58 -19.04
C LYS A 68 -0.02 -21.53 -17.89
N ILE A 69 0.80 -21.07 -16.96
CA ILE A 69 1.17 -21.82 -15.76
C ILE A 69 -0.08 -22.02 -14.88
N PHE A 70 -0.92 -20.98 -14.80
CA PHE A 70 -2.25 -21.04 -14.21
C PHE A 70 -3.34 -21.16 -15.27
N ASN A 71 -4.31 -22.04 -15.02
CA ASN A 71 -5.48 -22.19 -15.87
C ASN A 71 -6.54 -21.12 -15.55
N ARG A 72 -7.39 -20.76 -16.52
CA ARG A 72 -8.53 -19.84 -16.30
C ARG A 72 -9.42 -20.27 -15.14
N LYS A 73 -9.58 -21.58 -14.93
CA LYS A 73 -10.34 -22.14 -13.80
C LYS A 73 -9.62 -21.91 -12.47
N GLU A 74 -8.31 -22.11 -12.41
CA GLU A 74 -7.47 -21.90 -11.22
C GLU A 74 -7.43 -20.42 -10.82
N VAL A 75 -7.25 -19.51 -11.79
CA VAL A 75 -7.27 -18.05 -11.53
C VAL A 75 -8.64 -17.57 -11.08
N LYS A 76 -9.73 -18.07 -11.69
CA LYS A 76 -11.09 -17.77 -11.23
C LYS A 76 -11.37 -18.32 -9.84
N ALA A 77 -10.92 -19.53 -9.54
CA ALA A 77 -11.03 -20.18 -8.23
C ALA A 77 -10.29 -19.40 -7.12
N ALA A 78 -9.02 -19.06 -7.33
CA ALA A 78 -8.24 -18.30 -6.35
C ALA A 78 -8.68 -16.83 -6.20
N ALA A 79 -9.29 -16.26 -7.25
CA ALA A 79 -9.97 -14.97 -7.16
C ALA A 79 -11.22 -15.03 -6.25
N GLU A 80 -11.68 -16.23 -5.86
CA GLU A 80 -12.71 -16.46 -4.85
C GLU A 80 -12.14 -16.65 -3.43
N LEU A 81 -11.12 -15.87 -3.01
CA LEU A 81 -11.33 -15.19 -1.71
C LEU A 81 -12.63 -14.42 -1.86
N PRO A 82 -13.57 -14.41 -0.90
CA PRO A 82 -14.80 -13.67 -1.09
C PRO A 82 -14.40 -12.28 -1.52
N ALA A 83 -14.60 -11.93 -2.79
CA ALA A 83 -14.04 -10.70 -3.35
C ALA A 83 -14.57 -9.53 -2.52
N GLY A 84 -15.78 -9.70 -1.98
CA GLY A 84 -16.37 -8.86 -0.95
C GLY A 84 -15.52 -8.63 0.31
N ILE A 85 -14.77 -9.60 0.84
CA ILE A 85 -13.90 -9.40 2.03
C ILE A 85 -12.66 -8.59 1.67
N CYS A 86 -11.96 -8.92 0.58
CA CYS A 86 -10.78 -8.15 0.17
C CYS A 86 -11.16 -6.73 -0.28
N VAL A 87 -12.26 -6.60 -1.02
CA VAL A 87 -12.82 -5.32 -1.44
C VAL A 87 -13.38 -4.57 -0.24
N ALA A 88 -14.05 -5.20 0.72
CA ALA A 88 -14.51 -4.55 1.94
C ALA A 88 -13.34 -4.09 2.78
N PHE A 89 -12.27 -4.87 2.91
CA PHE A 89 -11.09 -4.44 3.66
C PHE A 89 -10.41 -3.25 2.99
N GLY A 90 -10.23 -3.30 1.66
CA GLY A 90 -9.72 -2.18 0.87
C GLY A 90 -10.63 -0.94 0.90
N LEU A 91 -11.96 -1.13 0.86
CA LEU A 91 -12.95 -0.06 0.95
C LEU A 91 -13.00 0.55 2.35
N VAL A 92 -12.99 -0.26 3.40
CA VAL A 92 -13.03 0.22 4.79
C VAL A 92 -11.73 0.95 5.12
N THR A 93 -10.58 0.37 4.76
CA THR A 93 -9.29 1.04 4.99
C THR A 93 -9.14 2.28 4.12
N GLY A 94 -9.56 2.24 2.86
CA GLY A 94 -9.57 3.40 1.96
C GLY A 94 -10.53 4.50 2.44
N ALA A 95 -11.74 4.15 2.89
CA ALA A 95 -12.72 5.08 3.43
C ALA A 95 -12.26 5.68 4.75
N LEU A 96 -11.68 4.89 5.66
CA LEU A 96 -11.11 5.41 6.91
C LEU A 96 -9.93 6.36 6.65
N CYS A 97 -9.05 6.04 5.70
CA CYS A 97 -7.97 6.95 5.30
C CYS A 97 -8.51 8.22 4.62
N ALA A 98 -9.54 8.11 3.79
CA ALA A 98 -10.18 9.26 3.14
C ALA A 98 -10.91 10.16 4.15
N LEU A 99 -11.69 9.58 5.06
CA LEU A 99 -12.45 10.29 6.09
C LEU A 99 -11.57 10.99 7.12
N SER A 100 -10.46 10.35 7.49
CA SER A 100 -9.53 10.93 8.48
C SER A 100 -8.61 12.00 7.89
N GLY A 101 -8.51 12.10 6.55
CA GLY A 101 -7.49 12.93 5.89
C GLY A 101 -6.05 12.50 6.17
N ALA A 102 -5.86 11.43 6.95
CA ALA A 102 -4.58 10.84 7.26
C ALA A 102 -4.16 10.04 6.02
N GLY A 103 -3.14 10.53 5.31
CA GLY A 103 -2.54 9.76 4.23
C GLY A 103 -2.24 8.32 4.65
N GLY A 104 -2.21 7.42 3.68
CA GLY A 104 -1.91 6.00 3.85
C GLY A 104 -0.77 5.63 4.81
N PRO A 105 0.30 6.43 5.07
CA PRO A 105 1.39 5.98 5.91
C PRO A 105 1.10 5.96 7.39
N ILE A 106 0.12 6.74 7.85
CA ILE A 106 -0.20 6.84 9.28
C ILE A 106 -0.69 5.49 9.83
N LEU A 107 -1.44 4.72 9.03
CA LEU A 107 -1.94 3.41 9.41
C LEU A 107 -1.16 2.25 8.76
N VAL A 108 -0.81 2.38 7.48
CA VAL A 108 -0.17 1.28 6.73
C VAL A 108 1.27 1.05 7.18
N MET A 109 2.03 2.11 7.49
CA MET A 109 3.43 1.93 7.92
C MET A 109 3.53 1.21 9.27
N PRO A 110 2.83 1.62 10.35
CA PRO A 110 2.91 0.92 11.64
C PRO A 110 2.45 -0.52 11.54
N LEU A 111 1.38 -0.79 10.78
CA LEU A 111 0.83 -2.13 10.61
C LEU A 111 1.84 -3.06 9.94
N LEU A 112 2.49 -2.62 8.86
CA LEU A 112 3.54 -3.39 8.18
C LEU A 112 4.73 -3.65 9.11
N VAL A 113 5.12 -2.66 9.92
CA VAL A 113 6.20 -2.82 10.90
C VAL A 113 5.83 -3.82 12.00
N VAL A 114 4.57 -3.83 12.47
CA VAL A 114 4.08 -4.82 13.44
C VAL A 114 4.11 -6.23 12.84
N PHE A 115 3.85 -6.37 11.55
CA PHE A 115 4.01 -7.62 10.81
C PHE A 115 5.46 -7.99 10.46
N GLY A 116 6.44 -7.25 10.99
CA GLY A 116 7.86 -7.58 10.83
C GLY A 116 8.52 -7.04 9.56
N VAL A 117 7.83 -6.21 8.77
CA VAL A 117 8.40 -5.59 7.57
C VAL A 117 9.46 -4.55 7.96
N PRO A 118 10.64 -4.54 7.31
CA PRO A 118 11.67 -3.54 7.57
C PRO A 118 11.13 -2.11 7.42
N VAL A 119 11.50 -1.23 8.35
CA VAL A 119 10.89 0.12 8.49
C VAL A 119 10.98 0.94 7.21
N LYS A 120 12.15 0.94 6.55
CA LYS A 120 12.34 1.67 5.28
C LYS A 120 11.42 1.15 4.18
N THR A 121 11.23 -0.17 4.13
CA THR A 121 10.31 -0.84 3.19
C THR A 121 8.85 -0.51 3.50
N ALA A 122 8.47 -0.57 4.78
CA ALA A 122 7.12 -0.22 5.23
C ALA A 122 6.78 1.23 4.90
N VAL A 123 7.72 2.17 5.09
CA VAL A 123 7.57 3.59 4.70
C VAL A 123 7.40 3.72 3.18
N GLY A 124 8.21 3.03 2.38
CA GLY A 124 8.10 3.07 0.91
C GLY A 124 6.74 2.57 0.39
N VAL A 125 6.28 1.42 0.88
CA VAL A 125 4.98 0.84 0.51
C VAL A 125 3.83 1.74 0.93
N ALA A 126 3.89 2.28 2.14
CA ALA A 126 2.90 3.21 2.67
C ALA A 126 2.79 4.51 1.84
N LEU A 127 3.93 5.12 1.47
CA LEU A 127 3.97 6.32 0.65
C LEU A 127 3.38 6.07 -0.74
N PHE A 128 3.70 4.93 -1.35
CA PHE A 128 3.13 4.56 -2.65
C PHE A 128 1.61 4.35 -2.58
N ASN A 129 1.13 3.62 -1.56
CA ASN A 129 -0.30 3.40 -1.34
C ASN A 129 -1.07 4.72 -1.16
N SER A 130 -0.41 5.74 -0.59
CA SER A 130 -1.02 7.05 -0.36
C SER A 130 -1.42 7.76 -1.64
N ILE A 131 -0.76 7.49 -2.77
CA ILE A 131 -1.11 8.07 -4.07
C ILE A 131 -2.54 7.65 -4.46
N PHE A 132 -2.85 6.36 -4.31
CA PHE A 132 -4.16 5.80 -4.68
C PHE A 132 -5.28 6.22 -3.74
N ILE A 133 -4.97 6.57 -2.49
CA ILE A 133 -5.95 7.12 -1.53
C ILE A 133 -6.13 8.62 -1.75
N ALA A 134 -5.04 9.35 -1.97
CA ALA A 134 -5.03 10.80 -2.04
C ALA A 134 -5.72 11.32 -3.30
N VAL A 135 -5.56 10.67 -4.46
CA VAL A 135 -6.19 11.10 -5.72
C VAL A 135 -7.73 11.17 -5.62
N PRO A 136 -8.45 10.09 -5.28
CA PRO A 136 -9.92 10.16 -5.15
C PRO A 136 -10.36 11.03 -3.97
N SER A 137 -9.61 11.07 -2.87
CA SER A 137 -9.93 11.94 -1.72
C SER A 137 -9.81 13.41 -2.09
N CYS A 138 -8.74 13.79 -2.80
CA CYS A 138 -8.51 15.15 -3.28
C CYS A 138 -9.65 15.60 -4.20
N ILE A 139 -10.06 14.77 -5.16
CA ILE A 139 -11.22 15.06 -6.03
C ILE A 139 -12.51 15.20 -5.21
N GLY A 140 -12.75 14.30 -4.26
CA GLY A 140 -13.97 14.32 -3.45
C GLY A 140 -14.08 15.57 -2.57
N TYR A 141 -12.99 16.00 -1.94
CA TYR A 141 -12.96 17.17 -1.07
C TYR A 141 -12.80 18.49 -1.84
N SER A 142 -12.08 18.52 -2.96
CA SER A 142 -11.90 19.76 -3.74
C SER A 142 -13.22 20.28 -4.30
N LEU A 143 -14.17 19.39 -4.60
CA LEU A 143 -15.52 19.74 -5.02
C LEU A 143 -16.36 20.40 -3.92
N GLN A 144 -15.91 20.34 -2.66
CA GLN A 144 -16.60 20.87 -1.48
C GLN A 144 -15.90 22.10 -0.88
N CYS A 145 -14.79 22.56 -1.48
CA CYS A 145 -13.98 23.67 -0.97
C CYS A 145 -14.10 24.91 -1.86
N ASP A 146 -13.85 26.08 -1.28
CA ASP A 146 -13.67 27.31 -2.07
C ASP A 146 -12.40 27.21 -2.93
N PRO A 147 -12.47 27.41 -4.25
CA PRO A 147 -11.32 27.24 -5.14
C PRO A 147 -10.16 28.19 -4.87
N ALA A 148 -10.45 29.43 -4.44
CA ALA A 148 -9.42 30.44 -4.22
C ALA A 148 -8.66 30.16 -2.91
N GLU A 149 -9.37 29.82 -1.84
CA GLU A 149 -8.78 29.42 -0.57
C GLU A 149 -7.97 28.12 -0.73
N MET A 150 -8.53 27.12 -1.43
CA MET A 150 -7.84 25.87 -1.73
C MET A 150 -6.56 26.10 -2.55
N ALA A 151 -6.59 26.96 -3.56
CA ALA A 151 -5.42 27.24 -4.41
C ALA A 151 -4.27 27.87 -3.62
N VAL A 152 -4.56 28.83 -2.74
CA VAL A 152 -3.55 29.49 -1.89
C VAL A 152 -2.94 28.49 -0.91
N LEU A 153 -3.77 27.72 -0.19
CA LEU A 153 -3.30 26.72 0.77
C LEU A 153 -2.53 25.59 0.09
N LEU A 154 -2.96 25.16 -1.10
CA LEU A 154 -2.24 24.15 -1.88
C LEU A 154 -0.86 24.67 -2.31
N ALA A 155 -0.77 25.89 -2.84
CA ALA A 155 0.50 26.48 -3.26
C ALA A 155 1.50 26.58 -2.10
N VAL A 156 1.05 27.10 -0.95
CA VAL A 156 1.89 27.23 0.25
C VAL A 156 2.28 25.85 0.80
N SER A 157 1.33 24.91 0.87
CA SER A 157 1.61 23.56 1.38
C SER A 157 2.56 22.79 0.47
N MET A 158 2.43 22.90 -0.86
CA MET A 158 3.32 22.22 -1.81
C MET A 158 4.75 22.71 -1.71
N ILE A 159 4.96 24.02 -1.57
CA ILE A 159 6.31 24.59 -1.42
C ILE A 159 6.92 24.18 -0.08
N SER A 160 6.21 24.43 1.02
CA SER A 160 6.71 24.15 2.37
C SER A 160 6.91 22.65 2.63
N HIS A 161 5.95 21.82 2.24
CA HIS A 161 6.02 20.38 2.38
C HIS A 161 7.04 19.77 1.41
N GLY A 162 7.13 20.27 0.18
CA GLY A 162 8.12 19.84 -0.81
C GLY A 162 9.55 20.04 -0.31
N ILE A 163 9.85 21.21 0.26
CA ILE A 163 11.16 21.48 0.87
C ILE A 163 11.41 20.55 2.05
N GLY A 164 10.41 20.35 2.93
CA GLY A 164 10.52 19.47 4.10
C GLY A 164 10.76 18.00 3.73
N VAL A 165 10.03 17.47 2.75
CA VAL A 165 10.20 16.10 2.25
C VAL A 165 11.54 15.93 1.53
N TRP A 166 11.96 16.93 0.74
CA TRP A 166 13.25 16.89 0.06
C TRP A 166 14.42 16.89 1.04
N ALA A 167 14.40 17.77 2.05
CA ALA A 167 15.42 17.80 3.10
C ALA A 167 15.40 16.51 3.95
N GLY A 168 14.20 16.06 4.36
CA GLY A 168 14.03 14.86 5.16
C GLY A 168 14.48 13.58 4.45
N SER A 169 14.16 13.45 3.15
CA SER A 169 14.50 12.26 2.35
C SER A 169 16.01 12.12 2.10
N ARG A 170 16.76 13.23 2.02
CA ARG A 170 18.23 13.18 1.93
C ARG A 170 18.89 12.75 3.24
N ASN A 171 18.30 13.11 4.38
CA ASN A 171 18.87 12.82 5.70
C ASN A 171 18.41 11.47 6.29
N THR A 172 17.68 10.65 5.52
CA THR A 172 17.13 9.35 5.96
C THR A 172 18.19 8.35 6.42
N SER A 173 19.44 8.51 6.00
CA SER A 173 20.57 7.67 6.42
C SER A 173 21.00 7.88 7.88
N PHE A 174 20.74 9.05 8.46
CA PHE A 174 21.08 9.38 9.85
C PHE A 174 19.97 9.02 10.85
N LEU A 175 18.77 8.70 10.36
CA LEU A 175 17.61 8.43 11.19
C LEU A 175 17.59 6.96 11.64
N LYS A 176 17.82 6.75 12.94
CA LYS A 176 17.61 5.43 13.57
C LYS A 176 16.12 5.06 13.47
N PRO A 177 15.78 3.88 12.93
CA PRO A 177 14.38 3.46 12.76
C PRO A 177 13.57 3.51 14.07
N GLU A 178 14.20 3.21 15.20
CA GLU A 178 13.59 3.24 16.54
C GLU A 178 13.24 4.66 16.98
N ALA A 179 14.11 5.64 16.69
CA ALA A 179 13.86 7.04 17.00
C ALA A 179 12.75 7.61 16.13
N LEU A 180 12.70 7.22 14.86
CA LEU A 180 11.64 7.63 13.93
C LEU A 180 10.27 7.11 14.39
N LYS A 181 10.17 5.82 14.76
CA LYS A 181 8.95 5.22 15.30
C LYS A 181 8.46 5.95 16.55
N LYS A 182 9.36 6.16 17.52
CA LYS A 182 9.03 6.87 18.77
C LYS A 182 8.63 8.31 18.50
N GLY A 183 9.36 9.03 17.64
CA GLY A 183 9.09 10.42 17.31
C GLY A 183 7.70 10.60 16.70
N VAL A 184 7.36 9.81 15.67
CA VAL A 184 6.04 9.84 15.05
C VAL A 184 4.95 9.49 16.06
N ALA A 185 5.13 8.42 16.84
CA ALA A 185 4.14 8.01 17.83
C ALA A 185 3.88 9.08 18.90
N VAL A 186 4.94 9.66 19.48
CA VAL A 186 4.83 10.73 20.49
C VAL A 186 4.16 11.96 19.89
N PHE A 187 4.58 12.38 18.71
CA PHE A 187 4.00 13.54 18.02
C PHE A 187 2.50 13.33 17.74
N SER A 188 2.11 12.16 17.23
CA SER A 188 0.70 11.82 16.98
C SER A 188 -0.14 11.82 18.25
N VAL A 189 0.38 11.27 19.35
CA VAL A 189 -0.32 11.27 20.65
C VAL A 189 -0.49 12.70 21.17
N LEU A 190 0.56 13.53 21.09
CA LEU A 190 0.50 14.92 21.53
C LEU A 190 -0.53 15.72 20.72
N LEU A 191 -0.56 15.57 19.39
CA LEU A 191 -1.56 16.21 18.55
C LEU A 191 -2.98 15.74 18.87
N ALA A 192 -3.18 14.44 19.09
CA ALA A 192 -4.48 13.90 19.47
C ALA A 192 -4.96 14.47 20.81
N VAL A 193 -4.09 14.49 21.83
CA VAL A 193 -4.40 15.06 23.15
C VAL A 193 -4.67 16.56 23.04
N PHE A 194 -3.83 17.31 22.33
CA PHE A 194 -4.02 18.74 22.10
C PHE A 194 -5.37 19.02 21.43
N LYS A 195 -5.72 18.25 20.38
CA LYS A 195 -6.99 18.42 19.68
C LYS A 195 -8.19 18.02 20.53
N LEU A 196 -8.06 17.05 21.43
CA LEU A 196 -9.11 16.69 22.39
C LEU A 196 -9.32 17.76 23.48
N ILE A 197 -8.28 18.53 23.81
CA ILE A 197 -8.36 19.62 24.80
C ILE A 197 -8.87 20.92 24.18
N THR A 198 -8.54 21.17 22.90
CA THR A 198 -8.82 22.44 22.19
C THR A 198 -9.95 22.37 21.16
N GLY A 199 -10.41 21.17 20.84
CA GLY A 199 -11.58 20.91 20.00
C GLY A 199 -12.84 20.83 20.83
#